data_AF-A0A8S3BX05-F1
#
_entry.id   AF-A0A8S3BX05-F1
#
_cell.length_a   1.000
_cell.length_b   1.000
_cell.length_c   1.000
_cell.angle_alpha   90.00
_cell.angle_beta   90.00
_cell.angle_gamma   90.00
#
_symmetry.space_group_name_H-M   'P 1'
#
loop_
_entity.id
_entity.type
_entity.pdbx_description
1 polymer ?
#
loop_
_entity_poly.entity_id
_entity_poly.type
_entity_poly.pdbx_seq_one_letter_code
_entity_poly.pdbx_strand_id
1 'polypeptide(L)' 'INNSLSSNNRRAKPVTTIADAENPVSASQEIFDQCEKLKQKILSSPNGKIEIWTYRQELLDQYEQLILCDLDYAIEKKIE' A
#
# COMPACT_ATOMS: atom_id res chain seq x y z
N ILE A 1 -43.09 33.95 -7.79
CA ILE A 1 -42.44 32.96 -8.68
C ILE A 1 -41.30 32.36 -7.88
N ASN A 2 -41.34 31.05 -7.68
CA ASN A 2 -40.56 30.31 -6.69
C ASN A 2 -39.12 30.03 -7.14
N ASN A 3 -38.25 29.90 -6.13
CA ASN A 3 -36.86 29.45 -6.13
C ASN A 3 -36.52 28.29 -7.09
N SER A 4 -35.27 28.28 -7.57
CA SER A 4 -34.42 27.08 -7.56
C SER A 4 -32.94 27.44 -7.78
N LEU A 5 -32.19 27.60 -6.67
CA LEU A 5 -30.78 27.27 -6.65
C LEU A 5 -30.67 25.75 -6.45
N SER A 6 -30.13 25.04 -7.44
CA SER A 6 -29.85 23.62 -7.34
C SER A 6 -28.62 23.36 -6.47
N SER A 7 -28.83 23.25 -5.16
CA SER A 7 -27.89 22.60 -4.25
C SER A 7 -28.03 21.09 -4.40
N ASN A 8 -27.12 20.47 -5.16
CA ASN A 8 -27.05 19.02 -5.27
C ASN A 8 -26.46 18.42 -3.98
N ASN A 9 -27.37 18.06 -3.09
CA ASN A 9 -27.18 17.04 -2.06
C ASN A 9 -26.69 15.74 -2.69
N ARG A 10 -25.44 15.34 -2.41
CA ARG A 10 -25.03 13.93 -2.50
C ARG A 10 -24.45 13.49 -1.16
N ARG A 11 -25.41 13.24 -0.25
CA ARG A 11 -25.47 12.08 0.64
C ARG A 11 -24.14 11.73 1.33
N ALA A 12 -23.94 12.32 2.51
CA ALA A 12 -23.09 11.73 3.53
C ALA A 12 -23.49 10.26 3.71
N LYS A 13 -22.57 9.34 3.39
CA LYS A 13 -22.77 7.93 3.70
C LYS A 13 -22.66 7.76 5.22
N PRO A 14 -23.51 6.91 5.82
CA PRO A 14 -23.59 6.78 7.26
C PRO A 14 -22.26 6.26 7.81
N VAL A 15 -21.84 6.87 8.93
CA VAL A 15 -20.90 6.28 9.88
C VAL A 15 -21.41 4.89 10.23
N THR A 16 -20.76 3.87 9.70
CA THR A 16 -20.92 2.49 10.15
C THR A 16 -19.80 2.23 11.14
N THR A 17 -20.07 2.53 12.40
CA THR A 17 -19.28 1.99 13.52
C THR A 17 -19.65 0.53 13.67
N ILE A 18 -18.72 -0.38 13.35
CA ILE A 18 -18.77 -1.76 13.79
C ILE A 18 -17.38 -2.12 14.31
N ALA A 19 -17.30 -2.18 15.64
CA ALA A 19 -16.46 -2.97 16.53
C ALA A 19 -15.05 -3.42 16.08
N ASP A 20 -14.07 -3.02 16.92
CA ASP A 20 -12.92 -3.81 17.41
C ASP A 20 -11.85 -4.26 16.41
N ALA A 21 -10.57 -4.06 16.80
CA ALA A 21 -9.32 -4.28 16.06
C ALA A 21 -9.01 -3.22 14.97
N GLU A 22 -7.81 -2.69 14.78
CA GLU A 22 -6.46 -2.88 15.32
C GLU A 22 -5.62 -1.68 14.80
N ASN A 23 -4.55 -1.35 15.53
CA ASN A 23 -3.42 -0.45 15.21
C ASN A 23 -3.39 0.21 13.80
N PRO A 24 -3.31 1.56 13.66
CA PRO A 24 -3.07 2.19 12.35
C PRO A 24 -1.78 1.61 11.75
N VAL A 25 -1.92 0.88 10.65
CA VAL A 25 -0.77 0.30 9.94
C VAL A 25 0.08 1.48 9.47
N SER A 26 1.32 1.57 9.96
CA SER A 26 2.27 2.60 9.55
C SER A 26 2.51 2.50 8.04
N ALA A 27 2.72 3.64 7.36
CA ALA A 27 3.07 3.65 5.94
C ALA A 27 4.27 2.73 5.62
N SER A 28 5.25 2.65 6.55
CA SER A 28 6.41 1.75 6.46
C SER A 28 6.00 0.28 6.43
N GLN A 29 4.99 -0.11 7.22
CA GLN A 29 4.46 -1.47 7.25
C GLN A 29 3.70 -1.79 5.94
N GLU A 30 2.94 -0.85 5.39
CA GLU A 30 2.25 -1.06 4.10
C GLU A 30 3.24 -1.26 2.94
N ILE A 31 4.32 -0.47 2.90
CA ILE A 31 5.40 -0.62 1.90
C ILE A 31 6.09 -1.98 2.08
N PHE A 32 6.38 -2.37 3.32
CA PHE A 32 6.98 -3.67 3.62
C PHE A 32 6.10 -4.85 3.17
N ASP A 33 4.80 -4.78 3.44
CA ASP A 33 3.85 -5.81 3.01
C ASP A 33 3.78 -5.92 1.48
N GLN A 34 3.96 -4.82 0.74
CA GLN A 34 4.07 -4.83 -0.71
C GLN A 34 5.37 -5.50 -1.18
N CYS A 35 6.48 -5.24 -0.51
CA CYS A 35 7.76 -5.90 -0.78
C CYS A 35 7.65 -7.42 -0.63
N GLU A 36 7.03 -7.90 0.45
CA GLU A 36 6.81 -9.33 0.68
C GLU A 36 5.93 -9.95 -0.42
N LYS A 37 4.87 -9.25 -0.85
CA LYS A 37 4.06 -9.70 -1.98
C LYS A 37 4.87 -9.80 -3.28
N LEU A 38 5.76 -8.85 -3.54
CA LEU A 38 6.63 -8.86 -4.74
C LEU A 38 7.65 -10.00 -4.68
N LYS A 39 8.24 -10.29 -3.52
CA LYS A 39 9.10 -11.47 -3.33
C LYS A 39 8.34 -12.76 -3.63
N GLN A 40 7.13 -12.90 -3.09
CA GLN A 40 6.31 -14.08 -3.34
C GLN A 40 5.95 -14.20 -4.83
N LYS A 41 5.68 -13.09 -5.52
CA LYS A 41 5.49 -13.10 -6.97
C LYS A 41 6.74 -13.57 -7.70
N ILE A 42 7.93 -13.08 -7.35
CA ILE A 42 9.18 -13.53 -7.97
C ILE A 42 9.41 -15.04 -7.78
N LEU A 43 9.14 -15.56 -6.58
CA LEU A 43 9.35 -16.97 -6.24
C LEU A 43 8.28 -17.90 -6.81
N SER A 44 7.03 -17.45 -6.83
CA SER A 44 5.87 -18.26 -7.22
C SER A 44 5.56 -18.16 -8.72
N SER A 45 6.21 -17.24 -9.44
CA SER A 45 5.85 -16.99 -10.82
C SER A 45 6.37 -18.09 -11.75
N PRO A 46 5.48 -18.76 -12.52
CA PRO A 46 5.88 -19.61 -13.63
C PRO A 46 6.33 -18.79 -14.86
N ASN A 47 6.32 -17.46 -14.74
CA ASN A 47 6.45 -16.54 -15.85
C ASN A 47 7.88 -16.45 -16.38
N GLY A 48 8.01 -15.91 -17.60
CA GLY A 48 9.30 -15.71 -18.25
C GLY A 48 10.20 -14.71 -17.53
N LYS A 49 11.50 -14.75 -17.87
CA LYS A 49 12.56 -13.91 -17.28
C LYS A 49 12.23 -12.40 -17.24
N ILE A 50 11.40 -11.90 -18.16
CA ILE A 50 11.04 -10.48 -18.26
C ILE A 50 10.14 -10.05 -17.09
N GLU A 51 9.12 -10.83 -16.75
CA GLU A 51 8.18 -10.46 -15.67
C GLU A 51 8.85 -10.56 -14.31
N ILE A 52 9.73 -11.55 -14.12
CA ILE A 52 10.59 -11.65 -12.94
C ILE A 52 11.50 -10.42 -12.82
N TRP A 53 12.06 -9.94 -13.93
CA TRP A 53 12.90 -8.74 -13.92
C TRP A 53 12.09 -7.50 -13.53
N THR A 54 10.87 -7.34 -14.08
CA THR A 54 9.98 -6.23 -13.70
C THR A 54 9.62 -6.25 -12.22
N TYR A 55 9.21 -7.40 -11.68
CA TYR A 55 8.91 -7.51 -10.25
C TYR A 55 10.14 -7.25 -9.37
N ARG A 56 11.33 -7.62 -9.86
CA ARG A 56 12.57 -7.34 -9.16
C ARG A 56 12.91 -5.84 -9.16
N GLN A 57 12.68 -5.12 -10.25
CA GLN A 57 12.86 -3.66 -10.27
C GLN A 57 11.90 -2.99 -9.30
N GLU A 58 10.61 -3.33 -9.38
CA GLU A 58 9.61 -2.79 -8.46
C GLU A 58 9.96 -3.08 -6.99
N LEU A 59 10.48 -4.27 -6.66
CA LEU A 59 10.90 -4.59 -5.30
C LEU A 59 12.05 -3.69 -4.82
N LEU A 60 13.01 -3.37 -5.69
CA LEU A 60 14.13 -2.49 -5.33
C LEU A 60 13.65 -1.06 -5.10
N ASP A 61 12.72 -0.57 -5.93
CA ASP A 61 12.15 0.77 -5.77
C ASP A 61 11.40 0.90 -4.44
N GLN A 62 10.63 -0.12 -4.05
CA GLN A 62 9.92 -0.15 -2.77
C GLN A 62 10.87 -0.23 -1.57
N TYR A 63 12.00 -0.93 -1.70
CA TYR A 63 13.05 -0.94 -0.68
C TYR A 63 13.74 0.40 -0.51
N GLU A 64 14.09 1.05 -1.62
CA GLU A 64 14.62 2.41 -1.57
C GLU A 64 13.62 3.35 -0.90
N GLN A 65 12.35 3.27 -1.26
CA GLN A 65 11.30 4.09 -0.65
C GLN A 65 11.19 3.84 0.87
N LEU A 66 11.25 2.57 1.31
CA LEU A 66 11.19 2.25 2.73
C LEU A 66 12.39 2.79 3.50
N ILE A 67 13.60 2.66 2.93
CA ILE A 67 14.83 3.19 3.52
C ILE A 67 14.75 4.73 3.64
N LEU A 68 14.21 5.41 2.63
CA LEU A 68 14.07 6.87 2.62
C LEU A 68 12.98 7.38 3.57
N CYS A 69 11.89 6.63 3.73
CA CYS A 69 10.79 7.00 4.63
C CYS A 69 11.06 6.66 6.09
N ASP A 70 11.67 5.50 6.36
CA ASP A 70 11.81 4.94 7.70
C ASP A 70 13.00 3.98 7.78
N LEU A 71 14.20 4.57 7.90
CA LEU A 71 15.46 3.84 7.97
C LEU A 71 15.51 2.86 9.15
N ASP A 72 15.00 3.27 10.31
CA ASP A 72 15.02 2.42 11.52
C ASP A 72 14.17 1.16 11.31
N TYR A 73 12.98 1.31 10.73
CA TYR A 73 12.13 0.19 10.38
C TYR A 73 12.75 -0.67 9.26
N ALA A 74 13.37 -0.08 8.25
CA ALA A 74 14.06 -0.82 7.18
C ALA A 74 15.21 -1.68 7.73
N ILE A 75 15.98 -1.16 8.70
CA ILE A 75 17.03 -1.90 9.41
C ILE A 75 16.40 -3.01 10.26
N GLU A 76 15.32 -2.74 11.01
CA GLU A 76 14.61 -3.75 11.80
C GLU A 76 14.16 -4.92 10.92
N LYS A 77 13.69 -4.61 9.69
CA LYS A 77 13.24 -5.60 8.70
C LYS A 77 14.35 -6.16 7.82
N LYS A 78 15.61 -5.77 8.02
CA LYS A 78 16.80 -6.25 7.30
C LYS A 78 16.69 -6.08 5.79
N ILE A 79 16.33 -4.87 5.36
CA ILE A 79 16.19 -4.49 3.94
C ILE A 79 17.51 -3.96 3.34
N GLU A 80 18.58 -3.95 4.14
CA GLU A 80 19.97 -3.61 3.77
C GLU A 80 20.55 -4.35 2.54
#